data_AF-A0A1F6V900-F1
#
_entry.id   AF-A0A1F6V900-F1
#
_cell.length_a   1.000
_cell.length_b   1.000
_cell.length_c   1.000
_cell.angle_alpha   90.00
_cell.angle_beta   90.00
_cell.angle_gamma   90.00
#
_symmetry.space_group_name_H-M   'P 1'
#
loop_
_entity.id
_entity.type
_entity.pdbx_description
1 polymer ?
#
loop_
_entity_poly.entity_id
_entity_poly.type
_entity_poly.pdbx_seq_one_letter_code
_entity_poly.pdbx_strand_id
1 'polypeptide(L)'
;MKQTLSRIVELRRDQEIDKVLIDSRARSGQPSMADIYNGGELLAKALGSRTRVAVLVGELTADHSLFENVAVNRGSIVAYFQQEDFALRWLSQNDR
;
A
#
# COMPACT_ATOMS: atom_id res chain seq x y z
N MET A 1 -11.20 3.85 2.14
CA MET A 1 -9.77 3.92 2.52
C MET A 1 -9.57 3.90 4.04
N LYS A 2 -10.12 4.86 4.81
CA LYS A 2 -9.98 4.90 6.28
C LYS A 2 -10.40 3.61 6.98
N GLN A 3 -11.59 3.08 6.68
CA GLN A 3 -12.08 1.82 7.29
C GLN A 3 -11.18 0.61 6.95
N THR A 4 -10.73 0.49 5.70
CA THR A 4 -9.82 -0.59 5.26
C THR A 4 -8.48 -0.51 6.00
N LEU A 5 -7.90 0.69 6.11
CA LEU A 5 -6.65 0.91 6.85
C LEU A 5 -6.79 0.57 8.33
N SER A 6 -7.87 1.01 8.99
CA SER A 6 -8.13 0.66 10.39
C SER A 6 -8.19 -0.86 10.58
N ARG A 7 -8.85 -1.58 9.67
CA ARG A 7 -8.94 -3.04 9.74
C ARG A 7 -7.59 -3.72 9.56
N ILE A 8 -6.75 -3.22 8.66
CA ILE A 8 -5.38 -3.73 8.47
C ILE A 8 -4.55 -3.51 9.74
N VAL A 9 -4.67 -2.35 10.38
CA VAL A 9 -3.95 -2.03 11.63
C VAL A 9 -4.38 -2.95 12.78
N GLU A 10 -5.68 -3.21 12.92
CA GLU A 10 -6.21 -4.16 13.90
C GLU A 10 -5.66 -5.57 13.66
N LEU A 11 -5.81 -6.09 12.44
CA LEU A 11 -5.33 -7.44 12.09
C LEU A 11 -3.82 -7.58 12.30
N ARG A 12 -3.05 -6.55 11.96
CA ARG A 12 -1.61 -6.52 12.23
C ARG A 12 -1.29 -6.62 13.72
N ARG A 13 -1.99 -5.86 14.56
CA ARG A 13 -1.74 -5.85 16.01
C ARG A 13 -1.97 -7.24 16.61
N ASP A 14 -2.99 -7.94 16.14
CA ASP A 14 -3.43 -9.19 16.74
C ASP A 14 -2.75 -10.43 16.14
N GLN A 15 -2.23 -10.34 14.91
CA GLN A 15 -1.74 -11.49 14.13
C GLN A 15 -0.31 -11.33 13.60
N GLU A 16 0.42 -10.29 14.03
CA GLU A 16 1.80 -10.01 13.60
C GLU A 16 1.98 -9.91 12.07
N ILE A 17 0.95 -9.44 11.37
CA ILE A 17 1.00 -9.30 9.89
C ILE A 17 1.97 -8.17 9.51
N ASP A 18 3.07 -8.55 8.88
CA ASP A 18 4.11 -7.64 8.37
C ASP A 18 4.06 -7.45 6.84
N LYS A 19 3.19 -8.20 6.16
CA LYS A 19 3.07 -8.24 4.69
C LYS A 19 1.61 -8.18 4.27
N VAL A 20 1.28 -7.23 3.40
CA VAL A 20 -0.09 -6.99 2.94
C VAL A 20 -0.12 -6.92 1.42
N LEU A 21 -0.99 -7.71 0.80
CA LEU A 21 -1.35 -7.58 -0.62
C LEU A 21 -2.73 -6.93 -0.72
N ILE A 22 -2.84 -5.86 -1.49
CA ILE A 22 -4.10 -5.17 -1.76
C ILE A 22 -4.41 -5.32 -3.25
N ASP A 23 -5.50 -6.00 -3.59
CA ASP A 23 -5.99 -6.00 -4.97
C ASP A 23 -6.93 -4.81 -5.21
N SER A 24 -6.47 -3.85 -6.02
CA SER A 24 -7.25 -2.67 -6.40
C SER A 24 -7.63 -2.64 -7.88
N ARG A 25 -7.42 -3.74 -8.62
CA ARG A 25 -7.72 -3.84 -10.06
C ARG A 25 -9.21 -3.63 -10.37
N ALA A 26 -10.09 -4.01 -9.45
CA ALA A 26 -11.54 -3.83 -9.60
C ALA A 26 -12.04 -2.42 -9.26
N ARG A 27 -11.17 -1.50 -8.82
CA ARG A 27 -11.59 -0.15 -8.43
C ARG A 27 -11.94 0.67 -9.67
N SER A 28 -13.19 1.11 -9.77
CA SER A 28 -13.63 2.09 -10.76
C SER A 28 -13.36 3.52 -10.28
N GLY A 29 -12.90 4.38 -11.18
CA GLY A 29 -12.70 5.80 -10.92
C GLY A 29 -11.32 6.16 -10.37
N GLN A 30 -10.94 7.42 -10.58
CA GLN A 30 -9.66 7.98 -10.19
C GLN A 30 -9.83 8.81 -8.92
N PRO A 31 -9.12 8.51 -7.82
CA PRO A 31 -9.16 9.32 -6.62
C PRO A 31 -8.62 10.72 -6.93
N SER A 32 -9.11 11.72 -6.20
CA SER A 32 -8.56 13.08 -6.34
C SER A 32 -7.10 13.13 -5.90
N MET A 33 -6.33 14.10 -6.39
CA MET A 33 -4.95 14.33 -5.94
C MET A 33 -4.85 14.53 -4.41
N ALA A 34 -5.85 15.19 -3.82
CA ALA A 34 -5.93 15.35 -2.37
C ALA A 34 -6.11 13.99 -1.66
N ASP A 35 -6.95 13.10 -2.20
CA ASP A 35 -7.14 11.76 -1.64
C ASP A 35 -5.90 10.88 -1.79
N ILE A 36 -5.19 10.99 -2.92
CA ILE A 36 -3.92 10.29 -3.17
C ILE A 36 -2.88 10.72 -2.14
N TYR A 37 -2.69 12.03 -1.97
CA TYR A 37 -1.76 12.58 -0.99
C TYR A 37 -2.12 12.18 0.45
N ASN A 38 -3.37 12.42 0.86
CA ASN A 38 -3.84 12.09 2.20
C ASN A 38 -3.78 10.58 2.46
N GLY A 39 -4.05 9.75 1.44
CA GLY A 39 -3.95 8.31 1.52
C GLY A 39 -2.54 7.84 1.83
N GLY A 40 -1.53 8.38 1.13
CA GLY A 40 -0.12 8.04 1.37
C GLY A 40 0.34 8.44 2.78
N GLU A 41 -0.07 9.62 3.25
CA GLU A 41 0.22 10.07 4.62
C GLU A 41 -0.44 9.18 5.68
N LEU A 42 -1.71 8.81 5.47
CA LEU A 42 -2.44 7.92 6.37
C LEU A 42 -1.82 6.52 6.41
N LEU A 43 -1.40 5.98 5.27
CA LEU A 43 -0.71 4.68 5.21
C LEU A 43 0.58 4.71 6.03
N ALA A 44 1.41 5.74 5.83
CA ALA A 44 2.66 5.93 6.55
C ALA A 44 2.45 6.03 8.07
N LYS A 45 1.46 6.83 8.51
CA LYS A 45 1.12 6.95 9.93
C LYS A 45 0.60 5.65 10.54
N ALA A 46 -0.19 4.89 9.79
CA ALA A 46 -0.84 3.67 10.27
C ALA A 46 0.12 2.48 10.37
N LEU A 47 0.96 2.28 9.34
CA LEU A 47 1.75 1.05 9.19
C LEU A 47 3.26 1.27 9.40
N GLY A 48 3.77 2.45 9.05
CA GLY A 48 5.20 2.78 9.12
C GLY A 48 6.08 1.80 8.34
N SER A 49 7.33 1.64 8.78
CA SER A 49 8.35 0.81 8.12
C SER A 49 8.28 -0.68 8.45
N ARG A 50 7.38 -1.06 9.36
CA ARG A 50 7.28 -2.44 9.85
C ARG A 50 6.37 -3.32 8.99
N THR A 51 5.65 -2.74 8.04
CA THR A 51 4.71 -3.46 7.19
C THR A 51 5.01 -3.15 5.75
N ARG A 52 5.19 -4.21 4.95
CA ARG A 52 5.35 -4.13 3.52
C ARG A 52 4.01 -4.29 2.82
N VAL A 53 3.67 -3.36 1.93
CA VAL A 53 2.38 -3.31 1.25
C VAL A 53 2.58 -3.37 -0.26
N ALA A 54 2.03 -4.39 -0.92
CA ALA A 54 1.98 -4.46 -2.37
C ALA A 54 0.56 -4.15 -2.84
N VAL A 55 0.42 -3.29 -3.86
CA VAL A 55 -0.89 -2.90 -4.40
C VAL A 55 -0.99 -3.33 -5.86
N LEU A 56 -1.96 -4.18 -6.18
CA LEU A 56 -2.26 -4.58 -7.56
C LEU A 56 -3.15 -3.56 -8.24
N VAL A 57 -2.77 -3.12 -9.43
CA VAL A 57 -3.49 -2.17 -10.28
C VAL A 57 -3.61 -2.70 -11.69
N GLY A 58 -4.70 -2.34 -12.40
CA GLY A 58 -4.85 -2.73 -13.81
C GLY A 58 -3.85 -2.00 -14.71
N GLU A 59 -3.63 -0.72 -14.44
CA GLU A 59 -2.71 0.14 -15.17
C GLU A 59 -1.84 0.95 -14.19
N LEU A 60 -0.56 1.10 -14.51
CA LEU A 60 0.35 1.98 -13.78
C LEU A 60 0.22 3.41 -14.33
N THR A 61 -0.09 4.37 -13.46
CA THR A 61 -0.29 5.78 -13.80
C THR A 61 0.58 6.65 -12.89
N ALA A 62 0.79 7.91 -13.27
CA ALA A 62 1.59 8.86 -12.49
C ALA A 62 1.06 9.06 -11.05
N ASP A 63 -0.25 8.92 -10.86
CA ASP A 63 -0.92 9.02 -9.57
C ASP A 63 -0.46 7.94 -8.56
N HIS A 64 -0.18 6.73 -9.05
CA HIS A 64 0.36 5.65 -8.22
C HIS A 64 1.75 6.01 -7.71
N SER A 65 2.59 6.61 -8.57
CA SER A 65 3.90 7.11 -8.17
C SER A 65 3.80 8.23 -7.12
N LEU A 66 2.78 9.10 -7.20
CA LEU A 66 2.58 10.12 -6.16
C LEU A 66 2.23 9.50 -4.81
N PHE A 67 1.28 8.56 -4.76
CA PHE A 67 0.92 7.87 -3.51
C PHE A 67 2.15 7.20 -2.89
N GLU A 68 2.88 6.43 -3.72
CA GLU A 68 4.07 5.69 -3.31
C GLU A 68 5.13 6.64 -2.75
N ASN A 69 5.44 7.72 -3.46
CA ASN A 69 6.39 8.73 -3.02
C ASN A 69 5.99 9.38 -1.69
N VAL A 70 4.71 9.73 -1.52
CA VAL A 70 4.22 10.34 -0.27
C VAL A 70 4.39 9.38 0.91
N ALA A 71 4.06 8.10 0.71
CA ALA A 71 4.15 7.07 1.75
C ALA A 71 5.60 6.70 2.07
N VAL A 72 6.42 6.43 1.06
CA VAL A 72 7.83 6.01 1.20
C VAL A 72 8.68 7.09 1.85
N ASN A 73 8.52 8.36 1.43
CA ASN A 73 9.22 9.49 2.05
C ASN A 73 8.85 9.70 3.52
N ARG A 74 7.79 9.04 4.02
CA ARG A 74 7.33 9.07 5.42
C ARG A 74 7.56 7.73 6.13
N GLY A 75 8.36 6.86 5.54
CA GLY A 75 8.84 5.63 6.17
C GLY A 75 7.96 4.40 5.95
N SER A 76 6.96 4.43 5.07
CA SER A 76 6.27 3.20 4.65
C SER A 76 7.04 2.41 3.62
N ILE A 77 6.80 1.09 3.59
CA ILE A 77 7.29 0.21 2.52
C ILE A 77 6.08 -0.17 1.66
N VAL A 78 5.88 0.51 0.54
CA VAL A 78 4.77 0.26 -0.37
C VAL A 78 5.23 0.30 -1.82
N ALA A 79 4.64 -0.55 -2.66
CA ALA A 79 4.90 -0.55 -4.10
C ALA A 79 3.67 -1.00 -4.89
N TYR A 80 3.54 -0.50 -6.12
CA TYR A 80 2.49 -0.88 -7.06
C TYR A 80 2.95 -1.92 -8.08
N PHE A 81 2.06 -2.85 -8.43
CA PHE A 81 2.32 -3.92 -9.37
C PHE A 81 1.12 -4.15 -10.29
N GLN A 82 1.37 -4.54 -11.54
CA GLN A 82 0.31 -5.02 -12.43
C GLN A 82 0.16 -6.55 -12.38
N GLN A 83 1.25 -7.24 -12.04
CA GLN A 83 1.32 -8.70 -12.02
C GLN A 83 1.40 -9.21 -10.58
N GLU A 84 0.50 -10.12 -10.23
CA GLU A 84 0.39 -10.70 -8.90
C GLU A 84 1.67 -11.45 -8.48
N ASP A 85 2.24 -12.25 -9.39
CA ASP A 85 3.47 -12.99 -9.14
C ASP A 85 4.64 -12.09 -8.74
N PHE A 86 4.74 -10.90 -9.32
CA PHE A 86 5.81 -9.95 -8.98
C PHE A 86 5.57 -9.31 -7.62
N ALA A 87 4.33 -8.95 -7.31
CA ALA A 87 3.95 -8.44 -6.00
C ALA A 87 4.25 -9.47 -4.89
N LEU A 88 3.90 -10.74 -5.10
CA LEU A 88 4.13 -11.81 -4.14
C LEU A 88 5.62 -12.11 -3.94
N ARG A 89 6.41 -12.11 -5.01
CA ARG A 89 7.87 -12.24 -4.91
C ARG A 89 8.48 -11.09 -4.10
N TRP A 90 8.07 -9.86 -4.37
CA TRP A 90 8.54 -8.69 -3.64
C TRP A 90 8.13 -8.72 -2.16
N LEU A 91 6.90 -9.13 -1.84
CA LEU A 91 6.47 -9.34 -0.44
C LEU A 91 7.28 -10.43 0.27
N SER A 92 7.72 -11.46 -0.45
CA SER A 92 8.45 -12.60 0.11
C SER A 92 9.94 -12.33 0.37
N GLN A 93 10.51 -11.26 -0.19
CA GLN A 93 11.90 -10.88 0.09
C GLN A 93 12.02 -10.46 1.56
N ASN A 94 12.88 -11.13 2.35
CA ASN A 94 13.18 -10.67 3.71
C ASN A 94 14.17 -9.52 3.65
N ASP A 95 13.82 -8.39 4.27
CA ASP A 95 14.80 -7.37 4.66
C ASP A 95 15.61 -7.99 5.81
N ARG A 96 16.79 -8.50 5.50
CA ARG A 96 17.78 -8.90 6.51
C ARG A 96 18.35 -7.67 7.19
#